data_AF-A0A6H9Y2R8-F1
#
_entry.id   AF-A0A6H9Y2R8-F1
#
_cell.length_a   1.000
_cell.length_b   1.000
_cell.length_c   1.000
_cell.angle_alpha   90.00
_cell.angle_beta   90.00
_cell.angle_gamma   90.00
#
_symmetry.space_group_name_H-M   'P 1'
#
loop_
_entity.id
_entity.type
_entity.pdbx_description
1 polymer ?
#
loop_
_entity_poly.entity_id
_entity_poly.type
_entity_poly.pdbx_seq_one_letter_code
_entity_poly.pdbx_strand_id
1 'polypeptide(L)'
;MKSGVWAALMLASGAVQAAGPDWQTVSDTPEALTAIDAGSVEHMAGRVRFRERQSIRGAELDAATLRPVREVLEKRLIDCRAARIATLSRAVFSDDDAMIDHRAVRPDRAVWQPVLRSDPRFRLLCGRG
;
A
#
# COMPACT_ATOMS: atom_id res chain seq x y z
N MET A 1 45.99 28.50 36.69
CA MET A 1 45.95 28.59 35.21
C MET A 1 45.23 27.35 34.71
N LYS A 2 44.06 27.53 34.08
CA LYS A 2 43.12 26.46 33.68
C LYS A 2 43.47 26.00 32.25
N SER A 3 43.79 24.73 32.06
CA SER A 3 43.86 24.11 30.73
C SER A 3 42.67 23.17 30.57
N GLY A 4 41.82 23.53 29.61
CA GLY A 4 40.53 22.90 29.33
C GLY A 4 40.66 21.54 28.65
N VAL A 5 39.88 20.58 29.14
CA VAL A 5 39.59 19.32 28.45
C VAL A 5 38.40 19.59 27.54
N TRP A 6 38.63 19.58 26.23
CA TRP A 6 37.57 19.62 25.23
C TRP A 6 36.95 18.22 25.12
N ALA A 7 35.77 18.04 25.70
CA ALA A 7 34.93 16.86 25.44
C ALA A 7 34.30 17.01 24.05
N ALA A 8 34.77 16.22 23.09
CA ALA A 8 34.12 16.09 21.79
C ALA A 8 32.83 15.28 21.95
N LEU A 9 31.68 15.96 22.02
CA LEU A 9 30.39 15.33 21.80
C LEU A 9 30.26 14.98 20.31
N MET A 10 30.50 13.70 20.00
CA MET A 10 30.03 13.12 18.74
C MET A 10 28.51 13.00 18.82
N LEU A 11 27.81 14.00 18.30
CA LEU A 11 26.39 13.90 18.00
C LEU A 11 26.22 12.84 16.91
N ALA A 12 25.87 11.62 17.34
CA ALA A 12 25.37 10.57 16.47
C ALA A 12 24.11 11.10 15.78
N SER A 13 24.30 11.69 14.61
CA SER A 13 23.23 12.10 13.72
C SER A 13 22.67 10.82 13.12
N GLY A 14 21.77 10.18 13.88
CA GLY A 14 20.94 9.08 13.39
C GLY A 14 20.06 9.63 12.29
N ALA A 15 20.54 9.59 11.06
CA ALA A 15 19.71 9.74 9.89
C ALA A 15 18.74 8.55 9.92
N VAL A 16 17.51 8.77 10.39
CA VAL A 16 16.40 7.88 10.09
C VAL A 16 16.23 7.98 8.58
N GLN A 17 16.89 7.08 7.86
CA GLN A 17 16.50 6.79 6.48
C GLN A 17 15.07 6.29 6.61
N ALA A 18 14.11 7.14 6.22
CA ALA A 18 12.77 6.70 5.96
C ALA A 18 12.90 5.62 4.88
N ALA A 19 12.85 4.35 5.30
CA ALA A 19 12.81 3.25 4.37
C ALA A 19 11.61 3.52 3.46
N GLY A 20 11.85 3.50 2.14
CA GLY A 20 10.77 3.57 1.18
C GLY A 20 9.75 2.44 1.41
N PRO A 21 8.60 2.47 0.72
CA PRO A 21 7.60 1.42 0.85
C PRO A 21 8.22 0.03 0.62
N ASP A 22 7.86 -0.92 1.48
CA ASP A 22 8.38 -2.29 1.49
C ASP A 22 7.41 -3.20 0.75
N TRP A 23 7.52 -3.22 -0.57
CA TRP A 23 6.55 -3.91 -1.42
C TRP A 23 6.76 -5.43 -1.44
N GLN A 24 5.81 -6.15 -0.84
CA GLN A 24 5.72 -7.60 -0.91
C GLN A 24 4.75 -8.03 -2.03
N THR A 25 5.25 -8.80 -2.99
CA THR A 25 4.43 -9.35 -4.09
C THR A 25 3.35 -10.31 -3.57
N VAL A 26 2.14 -10.13 -4.08
CA VAL A 26 0.94 -10.91 -3.76
C VAL A 26 0.49 -11.75 -4.97
N SER A 27 0.61 -11.18 -6.17
CA SER A 27 0.29 -11.82 -7.44
C SER A 27 1.19 -11.26 -8.52
N ASP A 28 1.64 -12.13 -9.42
CA ASP A 28 2.47 -11.77 -10.56
C ASP A 28 1.93 -12.51 -11.78
N THR A 29 1.32 -11.76 -12.71
CA THR A 29 0.77 -12.28 -13.95
C THR A 29 1.40 -11.54 -15.14
N PRO A 30 1.32 -12.08 -16.37
CA PRO A 30 1.81 -11.36 -17.54
C PRO A 30 1.22 -9.95 -17.69
N GLU A 31 -0.03 -9.76 -17.26
CA GLU A 31 -0.77 -8.50 -17.39
C GLU A 31 -0.44 -7.50 -16.27
N ALA A 32 -0.19 -7.96 -15.05
CA ALA A 32 0.03 -7.09 -13.91
C ALA A 32 0.83 -7.73 -12.76
N LEU A 33 1.52 -6.87 -12.00
CA LEU A 33 2.08 -7.20 -10.69
C LEU A 33 1.22 -6.56 -9.59
N THR A 34 0.76 -7.34 -8.61
CA THR A 34 0.10 -6.82 -7.41
C THR A 34 1.01 -7.00 -6.20
N ALA A 35 1.22 -5.94 -5.43
CA ALA A 35 2.05 -5.95 -4.23
C ALA A 35 1.41 -5.16 -3.08
N ILE A 36 1.73 -5.53 -1.84
CA ILE A 36 1.32 -4.83 -0.62
C ILE A 36 2.54 -4.16 0.00
N ASP A 37 2.40 -2.92 0.45
CA ASP A 37 3.44 -2.25 1.23
C ASP A 37 3.40 -2.75 2.67
N ALA A 38 4.33 -3.63 3.04
CA ALA A 38 4.43 -4.25 4.36
C ALA A 38 4.61 -3.19 5.47
N GLY A 39 5.28 -2.08 5.18
CA GLY A 39 5.45 -0.97 6.11
C GLY A 39 4.15 -0.18 6.38
N SER A 40 3.12 -0.36 5.55
CA SER A 40 1.81 0.30 5.70
C SER A 40 0.77 -0.55 6.42
N VAL A 41 1.11 -1.79 6.80
CA VAL A 41 0.17 -2.74 7.40
C VAL A 41 -0.13 -2.35 8.85
N GLU A 42 -1.40 -2.13 9.16
CA GLU A 42 -1.89 -1.76 10.49
C GLU A 42 -3.04 -2.66 10.92
N HIS A 43 -2.89 -3.33 12.06
CA HIS A 43 -3.92 -4.19 12.65
C HIS A 43 -4.85 -3.39 13.58
N MET A 44 -6.17 -3.54 13.40
CA MET A 44 -7.21 -2.78 14.09
C MET A 44 -8.41 -3.66 14.42
N ALA A 45 -8.46 -4.24 15.63
CA ALA A 45 -9.63 -4.97 16.15
C ALA A 45 -10.27 -5.95 15.15
N GLY A 46 -9.49 -6.89 14.61
CA GLY A 46 -9.96 -7.90 13.64
C GLY A 46 -10.00 -7.42 12.18
N ARG A 47 -9.66 -6.16 11.93
CA ARG A 47 -9.43 -5.61 10.59
C ARG A 47 -7.96 -5.30 10.37
N VAL A 48 -7.52 -5.28 9.12
CA VAL A 48 -6.16 -4.91 8.74
C VAL A 48 -6.23 -3.86 7.65
N ARG A 49 -5.57 -2.73 7.85
CA ARG A 49 -5.43 -1.64 6.89
C ARG A 49 -4.07 -1.75 6.23
N PHE A 50 -3.99 -1.51 4.93
CA PHE A 50 -2.74 -1.62 4.17
C PHE A 50 -2.82 -0.83 2.86
N ARG A 51 -1.69 -0.63 2.21
CA ARG A 51 -1.59 -0.11 0.85
C ARG A 51 -1.28 -1.24 -0.11
N GLU A 52 -1.97 -1.24 -1.23
CA GLU A 52 -1.82 -2.17 -2.34
C GLU A 52 -1.45 -1.37 -3.58
N ARG A 53 -0.56 -1.93 -4.39
CA ARG A 53 -0.18 -1.42 -5.69
C ARG A 53 -0.44 -2.49 -6.72
N GLN A 54 -1.06 -2.08 -7.82
CA GLN A 54 -1.09 -2.85 -9.05
C GLN A 54 -0.29 -2.12 -10.12
N SER A 55 0.77 -2.74 -10.63
CA SER A 55 1.57 -2.24 -11.74
C SER A 55 1.16 -2.98 -13.00
N ILE A 56 0.59 -2.26 -13.96
CA ILE A 56 0.04 -2.80 -15.21
C ILE A 56 1.14 -2.89 -16.25
N ARG A 57 1.23 -4.05 -16.91
CA ARG A 57 2.22 -4.35 -17.97
C ARG A 57 1.58 -4.40 -19.37
N GLY A 58 0.26 -4.60 -19.44
CA GLY A 58 -0.51 -4.61 -20.68
C GLY A 58 -0.95 -3.22 -21.14
N ALA A 59 -1.54 -3.16 -22.33
CA ALA A 59 -2.14 -1.95 -22.91
C ALA A 59 -3.54 -1.69 -22.33
N GLU A 60 -3.65 -1.56 -21.02
CA GLU A 60 -4.91 -1.17 -20.36
C GLU A 60 -5.13 0.34 -20.54
N LEU A 61 -6.34 0.73 -20.95
CA LEU A 61 -6.75 2.13 -21.08
C LEU A 61 -7.82 2.45 -20.05
N ASP A 62 -7.72 3.62 -19.43
CA ASP A 62 -8.84 4.16 -18.66
C ASP A 62 -10.01 4.47 -19.61
N ALA A 63 -11.20 3.97 -19.29
CA ALA A 63 -12.35 4.05 -20.19
C ALA A 63 -12.88 5.49 -20.37
N ALA A 64 -12.67 6.38 -19.40
CA ALA A 64 -13.18 7.74 -19.45
C ALA A 64 -12.22 8.67 -20.21
N THR A 65 -10.91 8.50 -20.03
CA THR A 65 -9.90 9.38 -20.61
C THR A 65 -9.15 8.78 -21.80
N LEU A 66 -9.31 7.47 -22.06
CA LEU A 66 -8.55 6.69 -23.04
C LEU A 66 -7.03 6.78 -22.84
N ARG A 67 -6.59 7.12 -21.63
CA ARG A 67 -5.18 7.23 -21.29
C ARG A 67 -4.67 5.85 -20.86
N PRO A 68 -3.45 5.46 -21.23
CA PRO A 68 -2.86 4.22 -20.76
C PRO A 68 -2.75 4.23 -19.24
N VAL A 69 -3.09 3.11 -18.61
CA VAL A 69 -2.96 2.91 -17.17
C VAL A 69 -1.66 2.17 -16.89
N ARG A 70 -0.79 2.75 -16.06
CA ARG A 70 0.45 2.12 -15.62
C ARG A 70 0.33 1.58 -14.20
N GLU A 71 -0.37 2.31 -13.33
CA GLU A 71 -0.39 1.99 -11.92
C GLU A 71 -1.72 2.33 -11.27
N VAL A 72 -2.16 1.45 -10.38
CA VAL A 72 -3.25 1.72 -9.44
C VAL A 72 -2.72 1.57 -8.02
N LEU A 73 -2.83 2.63 -7.23
CA LEU A 73 -2.51 2.64 -5.81
C LEU A 73 -3.79 2.67 -4.99
N GLU A 74 -3.95 1.70 -4.10
CA GLU A 74 -5.13 1.60 -3.25
C GLU A 74 -4.76 1.57 -1.77
N LYS A 75 -5.54 2.28 -0.95
CA LYS A 75 -5.58 2.04 0.50
C LYS A 75 -6.76 1.13 0.78
N ARG A 76 -6.49 -0.03 1.37
CA ARG A 76 -7.45 -1.11 1.57
C ARG A 76 -7.68 -1.37 3.05
N LEU A 77 -8.83 -1.95 3.35
CA LEU A 77 -9.20 -2.45 4.67
C LEU A 77 -9.80 -3.84 4.50
N ILE A 78 -9.20 -4.84 5.14
CA ILE A 78 -9.70 -6.22 5.16
C ILE A 78 -10.25 -6.56 6.54
N ASP A 79 -11.42 -7.19 6.61
CA ASP A 79 -12.03 -7.71 7.84
C ASP A 79 -11.80 -9.23 7.86
N CYS A 80 -10.85 -9.67 8.68
CA CYS A 80 -10.39 -11.06 8.70
C CYS A 80 -11.46 -12.01 9.23
N ARG A 81 -12.33 -11.54 10.14
CA ARG A 81 -13.42 -12.36 10.68
C ARG A 81 -14.52 -12.56 9.65
N ALA A 82 -14.94 -11.47 9.02
CA ALA A 82 -16.05 -11.47 8.07
C ALA A 82 -15.65 -11.84 6.63
N ALA A 83 -14.35 -12.07 6.35
CA ALA A 83 -13.84 -12.40 5.02
C ALA A 83 -14.33 -11.44 3.93
N ARG A 84 -14.09 -10.15 4.16
CA ARG A 84 -14.45 -9.07 3.23
C ARG A 84 -13.37 -8.00 3.18
N ILE A 85 -13.31 -7.28 2.08
CA ILE A 85 -12.33 -6.22 1.82
C ILE A 85 -13.03 -4.98 1.27
N ALA A 86 -12.50 -3.80 1.56
CA ALA A 86 -12.99 -2.53 1.06
C ALA A 86 -11.82 -1.63 0.62
N THR A 87 -12.06 -0.81 -0.40
CA THR A 87 -11.13 0.25 -0.83
C THR A 87 -11.52 1.56 -0.15
N LEU A 88 -10.58 2.15 0.59
CA LEU A 88 -10.71 3.45 1.25
C LEU A 88 -10.25 4.59 0.35
N SER A 89 -9.22 4.36 -0.45
CA SER A 89 -8.80 5.31 -1.49
C SER A 89 -8.21 4.56 -2.67
N ARG A 90 -8.34 5.16 -3.85
CA ARG A 90 -7.75 4.68 -5.11
C ARG A 90 -7.20 5.87 -5.86
N ALA A 91 -5.98 5.74 -6.37
CA ALA A 91 -5.38 6.64 -7.32
C ALA A 91 -4.93 5.84 -8.54
N VAL A 92 -5.20 6.35 -9.73
CA VAL A 92 -4.84 5.73 -11.01
C VAL A 92 -3.87 6.65 -11.71
N PHE A 93 -2.77 6.09 -12.21
CA PHE A 93 -1.70 6.83 -12.88
C PHE A 93 -1.46 6.29 -14.29
N SER A 94 -1.18 7.20 -15.21
CA SER A 94 -0.72 6.88 -16.56
C SER A 94 0.77 6.55 -16.62
N ASP A 95 1.21 6.16 -17.80
CA ASP A 95 2.61 5.88 -18.13
C ASP A 95 3.55 7.08 -17.91
N ASP A 96 3.06 8.30 -18.17
CA ASP A 96 3.72 9.59 -17.94
C ASP A 96 3.65 10.10 -16.49
N ASP A 97 3.32 9.24 -15.52
CA ASP A 97 3.16 9.56 -14.09
C ASP A 97 2.02 10.53 -13.76
N ALA A 98 1.20 10.94 -14.73
CA ALA A 98 0.07 11.81 -14.43
C ALA A 98 -1.07 11.02 -13.77
N MET A 99 -1.70 11.64 -12.78
CA MET A 99 -2.90 11.09 -12.17
C MET A 99 -4.09 11.19 -13.14
N ILE A 100 -4.76 10.07 -13.39
CA ILE A 100 -5.97 9.95 -14.22
C ILE A 100 -7.23 10.11 -13.34
N ASP A 101 -7.30 9.33 -12.26
CA ASP A 101 -8.44 9.28 -11.34
C ASP A 101 -7.94 9.26 -9.89
N HIS A 102 -8.70 9.89 -9.00
CA HIS A 102 -8.51 9.75 -7.57
C HIS A 102 -9.85 9.83 -6.83
N ARG A 103 -10.08 8.84 -5.96
CA ARG A 103 -11.22 8.81 -5.06
C ARG A 103 -10.82 8.34 -3.67
N ALA A 104 -11.47 8.91 -2.66
CA ALA A 104 -11.31 8.50 -1.27
C ALA A 104 -12.65 8.52 -0.55
N VAL A 105 -12.84 7.57 0.36
CA VAL A 105 -14.03 7.41 1.19
C VAL A 105 -13.64 7.22 2.65
N ARG A 106 -14.52 7.66 3.55
CA ARG A 106 -14.36 7.38 4.97
C ARG A 106 -14.65 5.89 5.25
N PRO A 107 -14.02 5.27 6.27
CA PRO A 107 -14.22 3.85 6.57
C PRO A 107 -15.66 3.42 6.81
N ASP A 108 -16.50 4.29 7.37
CA ASP A 108 -17.93 4.06 7.61
C ASP A 108 -18.77 4.02 6.32
N ARG A 109 -18.26 4.60 5.23
CA ARG A 109 -18.90 4.64 3.91
C ARG A 109 -18.26 3.69 2.90
N ALA A 110 -17.25 2.94 3.32
CA ALA A 110 -16.53 2.04 2.44
C ALA A 110 -17.43 0.89 1.99
N VAL A 111 -17.45 0.63 0.68
CA VAL A 111 -18.20 -0.49 0.11
C VAL A 111 -17.40 -1.77 0.34
N TRP A 112 -18.00 -2.70 1.05
CA TRP A 112 -17.39 -4.00 1.35
C TRP A 112 -17.73 -5.03 0.30
N GLN A 113 -16.72 -5.78 -0.13
CA GLN A 113 -16.84 -6.89 -1.06
C GLN A 113 -16.37 -8.17 -0.36
N PRO A 114 -17.03 -9.31 -0.59
CA PRO A 114 -16.55 -10.59 -0.08
C PRO A 114 -15.17 -10.91 -0.67
N VAL A 115 -14.31 -11.58 0.10
CA VAL A 115 -13.03 -12.11 -0.36
C VAL A 115 -12.89 -13.57 0.03
N LEU A 116 -12.36 -14.38 -0.87
CA LEU A 116 -12.12 -15.79 -0.58
C LEU A 116 -10.99 -15.93 0.44
N ARG A 117 -11.10 -16.89 1.36
CA ARG A 117 -10.02 -17.18 2.32
C ARG A 117 -8.73 -17.70 1.66
N SER A 118 -8.85 -18.25 0.44
CA SER A 118 -7.72 -18.66 -0.39
C SER A 118 -7.01 -17.48 -1.07
N ASP A 119 -7.63 -16.30 -1.11
CA ASP A 119 -7.04 -15.09 -1.68
C ASP A 119 -5.67 -14.83 -1.04
N PRO A 120 -4.60 -14.61 -1.83
CA PRO A 120 -3.26 -14.43 -1.30
C PRO A 120 -3.16 -13.29 -0.28
N ARG A 121 -3.95 -12.20 -0.45
CA ARG A 121 -4.00 -11.07 0.50
C ARG A 121 -4.57 -11.51 1.83
N PHE A 122 -5.67 -12.27 1.79
CA PHE A 122 -6.31 -12.80 2.98
C PHE A 122 -5.36 -13.75 3.73
N ARG A 123 -4.72 -14.70 3.03
CA ARG A 123 -3.76 -15.62 3.66
C ARG A 123 -2.57 -14.87 4.29
N LEU A 124 -2.04 -13.86 3.59
CA LEU A 124 -0.91 -13.07 4.07
C LEU A 124 -1.25 -12.24 5.32
N LEU A 125 -2.40 -11.54 5.31
CA LEU A 125 -2.74 -10.55 6.33
C LEU A 125 -3.58 -11.12 7.50
N CYS A 126 -4.36 -12.18 7.24
CA CYS A 126 -5.31 -12.76 8.19
C CYS A 126 -4.93 -14.17 8.66
N GLY A 127 -3.97 -14.84 8.02
CA GLY A 127 -3.60 -16.23 8.31
C GLY A 127 -2.71 -16.46 9.54
N ARG A 128 -2.37 -15.40 10.29
CA ARG A 128 -1.50 -15.45 11.49
C ARG A 128 -2.24 -15.16 12.81
N GLY A 129 -3.54 -15.47 12.88
CA GLY A 129 -4.37 -15.30 14.08
C GLY A 129 -4.77 -16.62 14.71
#